data_AF-A0A2H0LCT3-F1
#
_entry.id   AF-A0A2H0LCT3-F1
#
_cell.length_a   1.000
_cell.length_b   1.000
_cell.length_c   1.000
_cell.angle_alpha   90.00
_cell.angle_beta   90.00
_cell.angle_gamma   90.00
#
_symmetry.space_group_name_H-M   'P 1'
#
loop_
_entity.id
_entity.type
_entity.pdbx_description
1 polymer ?
#
loop_
_entity_poly.entity_id
_entity_poly.type
_entity_poly.pdbx_seq_one_letter_code
_entity_poly.pdbx_strand_id
1 'polypeptide(L)'
;MIGMERKASPLVARAVDEMVAEPDDRFSGGVGERLLALLSEVHPSADTMLIVIRETSDALIRRVWESGGDLEAAARTLIRAAIHAAETTGLSVIRAAMAAARGILEAAEEIGIIAERRIGRVLNGRMCRTAAPLS
;
A
#
# COMPACT_ATOMS: atom_id res chain seq x y z
N MET A 1 26.08 -3.19 -3.32
CA MET A 1 24.95 -3.91 -3.94
C MET A 1 23.80 -3.89 -2.95
N ILE A 2 22.90 -2.91 -3.02
CA ILE A 2 21.78 -2.77 -2.07
C ILE A 2 20.48 -2.70 -2.88
N GLY A 3 20.17 -3.82 -3.53
CA GLY A 3 18.85 -4.07 -4.08
C GLY A 3 18.01 -4.72 -2.99
N MET A 4 17.46 -3.90 -2.11
CA MET A 4 16.36 -4.34 -1.26
C MET A 4 15.09 -4.18 -2.09
N GLU A 5 14.83 -5.13 -3.00
CA GLU A 5 13.44 -5.37 -3.39
C GLU A 5 12.73 -5.75 -2.09
N ARG A 6 12.03 -4.80 -1.47
CA ARG A 6 10.97 -5.11 -0.51
C ARG A 6 9.83 -5.76 -1.27
N LYS A 7 10.07 -6.96 -1.80
CA LYS A 7 8.98 -7.81 -2.27
C LYS A 7 8.23 -8.21 -1.02
N ALA A 8 7.05 -7.63 -0.86
CA ALA A 8 6.04 -8.17 0.03
C ALA A 8 6.00 -9.68 -0.19
N SER A 9 5.93 -10.45 0.92
CA SER A 9 5.86 -11.92 0.85
C SER A 9 4.84 -12.33 -0.23
N PRO A 10 5.08 -13.36 -1.06
CA PRO A 10 4.18 -13.70 -2.18
C PRO A 10 2.72 -13.91 -1.75
N LEU A 11 2.49 -14.23 -0.46
CA LEU A 11 1.16 -14.23 0.17
C LEU A 11 0.53 -12.84 0.26
N VAL A 12 1.28 -11.84 0.72
CA VAL A 12 0.84 -10.43 0.77
C VAL A 12 0.56 -9.92 -0.64
N ALA A 13 1.42 -10.22 -1.62
CA ALA A 13 1.22 -9.80 -3.00
C ALA A 13 -0.08 -10.38 -3.60
N ARG A 14 -0.34 -11.67 -3.41
CA ARG A 14 -1.60 -12.30 -3.84
C ARG A 14 -2.81 -11.72 -3.13
N ALA A 15 -2.73 -11.56 -1.81
CA ALA A 15 -3.80 -10.96 -1.03
C ALA A 15 -4.11 -9.54 -1.54
N VAL A 16 -3.10 -8.74 -1.83
CA VAL A 16 -3.25 -7.37 -2.35
C VAL A 16 -3.86 -7.36 -3.74
N ASP A 17 -3.43 -8.21 -4.67
CA ASP A 17 -4.03 -8.27 -6.02
C ASP A 17 -5.53 -8.64 -5.95
N GLU A 18 -5.91 -9.53 -5.04
CA GLU A 18 -7.32 -9.88 -4.80
C GLU A 18 -8.10 -8.72 -4.15
N MET A 19 -7.45 -7.91 -3.31
CA MET A 19 -8.03 -6.72 -2.69
C MET A 19 -8.26 -5.55 -3.67
N VAL A 20 -7.43 -5.41 -4.70
CA VAL A 20 -7.52 -4.33 -5.71
C VAL A 20 -8.67 -4.56 -6.69
N ALA A 21 -9.14 -5.80 -6.84
CA ALA A 21 -10.24 -6.14 -7.74
C ALA A 21 -11.60 -5.58 -7.26
N GLU A 22 -11.79 -5.38 -5.95
CA GLU A 22 -13.03 -4.90 -5.36
C GLU A 22 -12.80 -3.90 -4.20
N PRO A 23 -12.30 -2.68 -4.47
CA PRO A 23 -12.27 -1.61 -3.48
C PRO A 23 -13.66 -0.97 -3.35
N ASP A 24 -14.70 -1.78 -3.11
CA ASP A 24 -16.05 -1.27 -2.86
C ASP A 24 -16.19 -0.97 -1.35
N ASP A 25 -16.91 0.10 -1.02
CA ASP A 25 -17.21 0.54 0.35
C ASP A 25 -18.14 -0.41 1.12
N ARG A 26 -18.58 -1.48 0.44
CA ARG A 26 -19.27 -2.63 1.03
C ARG A 26 -18.25 -3.59 1.63
N PHE A 27 -18.14 -3.53 2.95
CA PHE A 27 -17.26 -4.35 3.81
C PHE A 27 -17.34 -5.89 3.65
N SER A 28 -18.25 -6.40 2.82
CA SER A 28 -18.56 -7.83 2.63
C SER A 28 -17.76 -8.37 1.43
N GLY A 29 -16.82 -9.29 1.66
CA GLY A 29 -16.03 -9.97 0.61
C GLY A 29 -14.69 -9.32 0.20
N GLY A 30 -14.34 -8.14 0.73
CA GLY A 30 -13.20 -7.33 0.26
C GLY A 30 -11.92 -7.38 1.13
N VAL A 31 -11.30 -6.21 1.31
CA VAL A 31 -10.02 -5.98 2.01
C VAL A 31 -10.00 -6.57 3.44
N GLY A 32 -11.10 -6.46 4.19
CA GLY A 32 -11.20 -6.92 5.57
C GLY A 32 -11.06 -8.43 5.73
N GLU A 33 -11.84 -9.21 4.99
CA GLU A 33 -11.78 -10.67 5.02
C GLU A 33 -10.43 -11.19 4.54
N ARG A 34 -9.88 -10.57 3.48
CA ARG A 34 -8.60 -11.02 2.93
C ARG A 34 -7.43 -10.71 3.85
N LEU A 35 -7.43 -9.54 4.49
CA LEU A 35 -6.44 -9.21 5.51
C LEU A 35 -6.54 -10.16 6.72
N LEU A 36 -7.75 -10.50 7.17
CA LEU A 36 -7.94 -11.42 8.28
C LEU A 36 -7.46 -12.84 7.94
N ALA A 37 -7.75 -13.33 6.73
CA ALA A 37 -7.26 -14.61 6.23
C ALA A 37 -5.73 -14.62 6.21
N LEU A 38 -5.10 -13.57 5.67
CA LEU A 38 -3.65 -13.41 5.63
C LEU A 38 -3.03 -13.42 7.04
N LEU A 39 -3.65 -12.74 8.00
CA LEU A 39 -3.16 -12.73 9.38
C LEU A 39 -3.32 -14.08 10.09
N SER A 40 -4.32 -14.88 9.71
CA SER A 40 -4.53 -16.23 10.22
C SER A 40 -3.53 -17.24 9.64
N GLU A 41 -3.02 -16.99 8.42
CA GLU A 41 -1.98 -17.80 7.77
C GLU A 41 -0.58 -17.53 8.33
N VAL A 42 -0.36 -16.35 8.93
CA VAL A 42 0.95 -15.93 9.44
C VAL A 42 1.08 -16.25 10.94
N HIS A 43 2.28 -16.64 11.38
CA HIS A 43 2.57 -17.08 12.75
C HIS A 43 1.97 -16.14 13.82
N PRO A 44 1.31 -16.65 14.90
CA PRO A 44 0.49 -15.87 15.84
C PRO A 44 1.23 -14.84 16.74
N SER A 45 2.41 -14.36 16.38
CA SER A 45 3.06 -13.29 17.12
C SER A 45 2.42 -11.95 16.78
N ALA A 46 2.07 -11.17 17.81
CA ALA A 46 1.43 -9.87 17.62
C ALA A 46 2.29 -8.90 16.79
N ASP A 47 3.61 -8.95 16.95
CA ASP A 47 4.52 -8.09 16.18
C ASP A 47 4.59 -8.50 14.70
N THR A 48 4.51 -9.79 14.39
CA THR A 48 4.44 -10.27 13.01
C THR A 48 3.15 -9.81 12.34
N MET A 49 2.01 -9.88 13.03
CA MET A 49 0.73 -9.40 12.50
C MET A 49 0.77 -7.90 12.17
N LEU A 50 1.39 -7.08 13.01
CA LEU A 50 1.55 -5.64 12.75
C LEU A 50 2.45 -5.36 11.54
N ILE A 51 3.50 -6.16 11.34
CA ILE A 51 4.35 -6.08 10.15
C ILE A 51 3.54 -6.39 8.89
N VAL A 52 2.75 -7.46 8.90
CA VAL A 52 1.89 -7.86 7.78
C VAL A 52 0.86 -6.79 7.45
N ILE A 53 0.21 -6.19 8.45
CA ILE A 53 -0.74 -5.08 8.24
C ILE A 53 -0.05 -3.91 7.54
N ARG A 54 1.14 -3.50 8.02
CA ARG A 54 1.90 -2.40 7.43
C ARG A 54 2.29 -2.70 5.99
N GLU A 55 2.86 -3.88 5.72
CA GLU A 55 3.29 -4.28 4.38
C GLU A 55 2.13 -4.41 3.39
N THR A 56 1.01 -4.98 3.84
CA THR A 56 -0.21 -5.07 3.04
C THR A 56 -0.74 -3.68 2.69
N SER A 57 -0.73 -2.77 3.67
CA SER A 57 -1.20 -1.40 3.48
C SER A 57 -0.33 -0.62 2.49
N ASP A 58 0.99 -0.75 2.60
CA ASP A 58 1.95 -0.15 1.66
C ASP A 58 1.74 -0.68 0.24
N ALA A 59 1.68 -2.01 0.09
CA ALA A 59 1.52 -2.66 -1.21
C ALA A 59 0.17 -2.34 -1.88
N LEU A 60 -0.93 -2.32 -1.12
CA LEU A 60 -2.25 -2.02 -1.66
C LEU A 60 -2.32 -0.59 -2.20
N ILE A 61 -1.84 0.40 -1.44
CA ILE A 61 -1.88 1.81 -1.86
C ILE A 61 -1.05 2.02 -3.14
N ARG A 62 0.10 1.37 -3.25
CA ARG A 62 0.90 1.39 -4.50
C ARG A 62 0.11 0.82 -5.68
N ARG A 63 -0.55 -0.33 -5.50
CA ARG A 63 -1.34 -0.93 -6.58
C ARG A 63 -2.57 -0.12 -6.97
N VAL A 64 -3.24 0.50 -6.01
CA VAL A 64 -4.35 1.42 -6.28
C VAL A 64 -3.84 2.64 -7.06
N TRP A 65 -2.66 3.17 -6.72
CA TRP A 65 -2.06 4.27 -7.48
C TRP A 65 -1.69 3.86 -8.90
N GLU A 66 -1.08 2.69 -9.09
CA GLU A 66 -0.68 2.17 -10.41
C GLU A 66 -1.87 1.89 -11.33
N SER A 67 -3.00 1.48 -10.75
CA SER A 67 -4.27 1.28 -11.47
C SER A 67 -5.05 2.58 -11.70
N GLY A 68 -4.64 3.70 -11.07
CA GLY A 68 -5.35 4.98 -11.14
C GLY A 68 -6.63 5.03 -10.30
N GLY A 69 -6.75 4.17 -9.29
CA GLY A 69 -7.90 4.10 -8.38
C GLY A 69 -7.90 5.16 -7.28
N ASP A 70 -8.96 5.14 -6.46
CA ASP A 70 -9.15 6.06 -5.35
C ASP A 70 -8.31 5.67 -4.12
N LEU A 71 -7.24 6.43 -3.87
CA LEU A 71 -6.34 6.22 -2.74
C LEU A 71 -7.00 6.53 -1.39
N GLU A 72 -7.94 7.46 -1.34
CA GLU A 72 -8.63 7.83 -0.11
C GLU A 72 -9.57 6.70 0.33
N ALA A 73 -10.36 6.17 -0.60
CA ALA A 73 -11.23 5.03 -0.37
C ALA A 73 -10.42 3.80 0.07
N ALA A 74 -9.30 3.51 -0.60
CA ALA A 74 -8.41 2.41 -0.26
C ALA A 74 -7.79 2.56 1.14
N ALA A 75 -7.27 3.75 1.47
CA ALA A 75 -6.68 4.03 2.78
C ALA A 75 -7.71 3.89 3.91
N ARG A 76 -8.91 4.43 3.72
CA ARG A 76 -10.00 4.34 4.70
C ARG A 76 -10.42 2.89 4.94
N THR A 77 -10.53 2.12 3.86
CA THR A 77 -10.91 0.70 3.91
C THR A 77 -9.85 -0.13 4.62
N LEU A 78 -8.56 0.10 4.34
CA LEU A 78 -7.45 -0.54 5.03
C LEU A 78 -7.43 -0.29 6.53
N ILE A 79 -7.62 0.96 6.96
CA ILE A 79 -7.62 1.29 8.39
C ILE A 79 -8.78 0.57 9.09
N ARG A 80 -9.97 0.56 8.49
CA ARG A 80 -11.12 -0.17 9.04
C ARG A 80 -10.88 -1.69 9.04
N ALA A 81 -10.29 -2.24 7.98
CA ALA A 81 -9.93 -3.65 7.90
C ALA A 81 -8.92 -4.04 8.98
N ALA A 82 -7.90 -3.21 9.22
CA ALA A 82 -6.92 -3.42 10.28
C ALA A 82 -7.54 -3.36 11.68
N ILE A 83 -8.47 -2.42 11.92
CA ILE A 83 -9.24 -2.35 13.16
C ILE A 83 -10.05 -3.64 13.37
N HIS A 84 -10.82 -4.04 12.36
CA HIS A 84 -11.65 -5.24 12.43
C HIS A 84 -10.82 -6.53 12.63
N ALA A 85 -9.69 -6.63 11.93
CA ALA A 85 -8.78 -7.75 12.10
C ALA A 85 -8.15 -7.77 13.50
N ALA A 86 -7.84 -6.60 14.07
CA ALA A 86 -7.33 -6.51 15.44
C ALA A 86 -8.38 -6.95 16.47
N GLU A 87 -9.63 -6.52 16.31
CA GLU A 87 -10.74 -6.95 17.17
C GLU A 87 -10.93 -8.47 17.12
N THR A 88 -10.82 -9.06 15.93
CA THR A 88 -11.03 -10.50 15.72
C THR A 88 -9.85 -11.36 16.21
N THR A 89 -8.62 -10.85 16.10
CA THR A 89 -7.39 -11.60 16.47
C THR A 89 -6.91 -11.32 17.89
N GLY A 90 -7.57 -10.42 18.63
CA GLY A 90 -7.14 -9.98 19.96
C GLY A 90 -5.92 -9.07 19.96
N LEU A 91 -5.60 -8.46 18.82
CA LEU A 91 -4.52 -7.49 18.67
C LEU A 91 -4.95 -6.13 19.24
N SER A 92 -3.98 -5.29 19.60
CA SER A 92 -4.29 -3.89 19.94
C SER A 92 -4.79 -3.15 18.71
N VAL A 93 -6.06 -2.71 18.75
CA VAL A 93 -6.71 -1.90 17.70
C VAL A 93 -5.88 -0.67 17.35
N ILE A 94 -5.35 0.03 18.36
CA ILE A 94 -4.52 1.23 18.16
C ILE A 94 -3.23 0.85 17.42
N ARG A 95 -2.54 -0.22 17.82
CA ARG A 95 -1.31 -0.65 17.13
C ARG A 95 -1.58 -1.08 15.69
N ALA A 96 -2.68 -1.79 15.44
CA ALA A 96 -3.07 -2.21 14.10
C ALA A 96 -3.38 -1.02 13.19
N ALA A 97 -4.19 -0.06 13.67
CA ALA A 97 -4.51 1.16 12.93
C ALA A 97 -3.24 1.99 12.65
N MET A 98 -2.33 2.12 13.62
CA MET A 98 -1.05 2.79 13.42
C MET A 98 -0.16 2.06 12.41
N ALA A 99 -0.13 0.73 12.42
CA ALA A 99 0.63 -0.06 11.46
C ALA A 99 0.09 0.14 10.03
N ALA A 100 -1.24 0.14 9.86
CA ALA A 100 -1.87 0.42 8.58
C ALA A 100 -1.59 1.85 8.10
N ALA A 101 -1.83 2.85 8.96
CA ALA A 101 -1.56 4.25 8.66
C ALA A 101 -0.10 4.49 8.27
N ARG A 102 0.84 3.83 8.95
CA ARG A 102 2.26 3.89 8.63
C ARG A 102 2.56 3.31 7.25
N GLY A 103 2.00 2.15 6.91
CA GLY A 103 2.15 1.56 5.57
C GLY A 103 1.59 2.46 4.47
N ILE A 104 0.43 3.07 4.71
CA ILE A 104 -0.19 4.04 3.78
C ILE A 104 0.72 5.26 3.57
N LEU A 105 1.27 5.83 4.64
CA LEU A 105 2.17 6.99 4.57
C LEU A 105 3.48 6.66 3.86
N GLU A 106 4.07 5.49 4.13
CA GLU A 106 5.28 5.03 3.44
C GLU A 106 5.04 4.87 1.92
N ALA A 107 3.88 4.34 1.53
CA ALA A 107 3.51 4.27 0.11
C ALA A 107 3.30 5.66 -0.51
N ALA A 108 2.60 6.56 0.20
CA ALA A 108 2.34 7.91 -0.28
C ALA A 108 3.63 8.72 -0.47
N GLU A 109 4.59 8.59 0.45
CA GLU A 109 5.92 9.20 0.33
C GLU A 109 6.63 8.73 -0.95
N GLU A 110 6.67 7.41 -1.19
CA GLU A 110 7.33 6.86 -2.37
C GLU A 110 6.64 7.29 -3.68
N ILE A 111 5.31 7.29 -3.70
CA ILE A 111 4.51 7.80 -4.83
C ILE A 111 4.86 9.27 -5.10
N GLY A 112 4.95 10.11 -4.06
CA GLY A 112 5.36 11.51 -4.17
C GLY A 112 6.74 11.67 -4.81
N ILE A 113 7.72 10.91 -4.35
CA ILE A 113 9.09 10.90 -4.91
C ILE A 113 9.08 10.45 -6.38
N ILE A 114 8.25 9.47 -6.76
CA ILE A 114 8.12 9.01 -8.15
C ILE A 114 7.48 10.11 -9.02
N ALA A 115 6.43 10.76 -8.52
CA ALA A 115 5.74 11.84 -9.22
C ALA A 115 6.67 13.04 -9.46
N GLU A 116 7.41 13.48 -8.43
CA GLU A 116 8.40 14.53 -8.53
C GLU A 116 9.46 14.22 -9.59
N ARG A 117 10.05 13.01 -9.55
CA ARG A 117 11.04 12.57 -10.55
C ARG A 117 10.46 12.54 -11.96
N ARG A 118 9.20 12.17 -12.12
CA ARG A 118 8.52 12.14 -13.42
C ARG A 118 8.31 13.56 -13.96
N ILE A 119 7.87 14.48 -13.11
CA ILE A 119 7.72 15.90 -13.45
C ILE A 119 9.09 16.51 -13.79
N GLY A 120 10.11 16.29 -12.96
CA GLY A 120 11.46 16.77 -13.19
C GLY A 120 12.05 16.29 -14.52
N ARG A 121 11.83 15.03 -14.91
CA ARG A 121 12.24 14.52 -16.23
C ARG A 121 11.52 15.22 -17.39
N VAL A 122 10.23 15.49 -17.26
CA VAL A 122 9.47 16.21 -18.29
C VAL A 122 9.95 17.65 -18.41
N LEU A 123 10.20 18.34 -17.29
CA LEU A 123 10.72 19.70 -17.28
C LEU A 123 12.14 19.77 -17.85
N ASN A 124 13.05 18.91 -17.39
CA ASN A 124 14.45 18.88 -17.86
C ASN A 124 14.56 18.43 -19.32
N GLY A 125 13.74 17.46 -19.75
CA GLY A 125 13.69 17.02 -21.14
C GLY A 125 13.15 18.08 -22.12
N ARG A 126 12.29 19.01 -21.65
CA ARG A 126 11.87 20.17 -22.44
C ARG A 126 12.97 21.24 -22.53
N MET A 127 13.71 21.48 -21.44
CA MET A 127 14.82 22.45 -21.44
C MET A 127 15.99 22.04 -22.35
N CYS A 128 16.29 20.75 -22.46
CA CYS A 128 17.32 20.27 -23.41
C CYS A 128 16.88 20.33 -24.88
N ARG A 129 15.57 20.37 -25.18
CA ARG A 129 15.06 20.40 -26.56
C ARG A 129 15.05 21.81 -27.16
N THR A 130 14.99 22.85 -26.34
CA THR A 130 14.99 24.26 -26.78
C THR A 130 16.39 24.87 -26.91
N ALA A 131 17.45 24.13 -26.59
CA ALA A 131 18.84 24.57 -26.71
C ALA A 131 19.56 24.02 -27.96
N ALA A 132 18.83 23.72 -29.04
CA ALA A 132 19.45 23.45 -30.33
C ALA A 132 19.95 24.79 -30.93
N PRO A 133 21.24 24.94 -31.27
CA PRO A 133 21.73 26.17 -31.87
C PRO A 133 21.08 26.35 -33.24
N LEU A 134 20.40 27.49 -33.42
CA LEU A 134 19.95 27.96 -34.72
C LEU A 134 21.20 28.13 -35.59
N SER A 135 21.40 27.20 -36.52
CA SER A 135 22.42 27.27 -37.58
C SER A 135 21.77 27.83 -38.85
#